data_AF-A0A7C7SKW7-F1
#
_entry.id   AF-A0A7C7SKW7-F1
#
_cell.length_a   1.000
_cell.length_b   1.000
_cell.length_c   1.000
_cell.angle_alpha   90.00
_cell.angle_beta   90.00
_cell.angle_gamma   90.00
#
_symmetry.space_group_name_H-M   'P 1'
#
loop_
_entity.id
_entity.type
_entity.pdbx_description
1 polymer ?
#
loop_
_entity_poly.entity_id
_entity_poly.type
_entity_poly.pdbx_seq_one_letter_code
_entity_poly.pdbx_strand_id
1 'polypeptide(L)'
;MWNIEAPPCNRPGCTQFQLRSTMPIRGLRDTEPYHWDNVPGNPYTVSNGASLDEPVEPTCDPVADGEYACIRDLVNGGLASTMCDPQSCRPGPSGMNGALTEEERHAMSVFLLSVPNAQGRERPFDDRITQQARAGFFQWHHNNGRNTCGNSGCHSVPLMTRIEQVGGFAVPSFRGITDRFLLTNNGRFGGMEHQLRHLPDGPDEKTFAVGGFVLGGGMFLDGGYTEQGPWQMLLENAQQGTSGAFGRQVTLNANSTGDAQTLMLLDALETVARGGAIMLRGEGAWTDGRTLAVAYDGISYLDRADIQPALTRDDLITAASAGDLVVTLTGRMGQAHEPFNPQPLLWADPARNGSWTLVEHFGPKQPWGPRTLTLPPIAEGQENLRISFRANGGWWINVSDIQVTADGAPVATSITGENNSVVGNGNHIAYGHGWFTVDLDSRGLTNLEVTFTLISEEPVDVHVSDGGVGLNNIALGTGNTTRVDFPTNAGSGAMLLKGRHIQPGAAIFVNGRRVDGAITCTLGGNLPSCDEEKITITLAAAPP
;
A
#
# COMPACT_ATOMS: atom_id res chain seq x y z
N MET A 1 -11.59 -25.64 -18.57
CA MET A 1 -10.59 -24.56 -18.46
C MET A 1 -11.38 -23.32 -18.11
N TRP A 2 -11.15 -22.74 -16.93
CA TRP A 2 -11.91 -21.59 -16.47
C TRP A 2 -11.26 -20.34 -17.09
N ASN A 3 -11.90 -19.79 -18.12
CA ASN A 3 -11.46 -18.56 -18.76
C ASN A 3 -12.64 -17.59 -18.74
N ILE A 4 -12.44 -16.40 -18.19
CA ILE A 4 -13.34 -15.29 -18.47
C ILE A 4 -12.98 -14.92 -19.91
N GLU A 5 -13.90 -15.03 -20.87
CA GLU A 5 -13.61 -14.91 -22.31
C GLU A 5 -12.90 -13.59 -22.66
N ALA A 6 -11.58 -13.54 -22.45
CA ALA A 6 -10.75 -12.42 -22.84
C ALA A 6 -10.68 -12.44 -24.37
N PRO A 7 -10.96 -11.32 -25.05
CA PRO A 7 -10.98 -11.27 -26.50
C PRO A 7 -9.61 -11.70 -27.08
N PRO A 8 -9.58 -12.34 -28.26
CA PRO A 8 -8.33 -12.58 -28.98
C PRO A 8 -7.59 -11.27 -29.23
N CYS A 9 -6.26 -11.29 -29.10
CA CYS A 9 -5.46 -10.08 -29.31
C CYS A 9 -5.45 -9.65 -30.78
N ASN A 10 -5.36 -8.35 -31.05
CA ASN A 10 -5.34 -7.75 -32.39
C ASN A 10 -4.05 -7.99 -33.20
N ARG A 11 -3.11 -8.80 -32.71
CA ARG A 11 -1.84 -9.07 -33.40
C ARG A 11 -1.90 -10.33 -34.28
N PRO A 12 -1.18 -10.36 -35.43
CA PRO A 12 -1.05 -11.55 -36.25
C PRO A 12 -0.56 -12.76 -35.43
N GLY A 13 -1.28 -13.88 -35.49
CA GLY A 13 -0.96 -15.11 -34.76
C GLY A 13 -1.69 -15.28 -33.43
N CYS A 14 -2.41 -14.28 -32.93
CA CYS A 14 -3.32 -14.40 -31.78
C CYS A 14 -4.65 -15.06 -32.16
N THR A 15 -4.63 -16.34 -32.55
CA THR A 15 -5.82 -17.08 -33.00
C THR A 15 -6.58 -17.79 -31.89
N GLN A 16 -6.10 -17.70 -30.65
CA GLN A 16 -6.70 -18.36 -29.49
C GLN A 16 -6.89 -17.38 -28.33
N PHE A 17 -7.88 -17.68 -27.50
CA PHE A 17 -8.03 -17.04 -26.20
C PHE A 17 -6.76 -17.21 -25.38
N GLN A 18 -6.29 -16.13 -24.78
CA GLN A 18 -5.08 -16.17 -23.98
C GLN A 18 -5.42 -16.72 -22.59
N LEU A 19 -4.68 -17.75 -22.17
CA LEU A 19 -4.87 -18.33 -20.84
C LEU A 19 -4.28 -17.40 -19.80
N ARG A 20 -5.01 -17.26 -18.68
CA ARG A 20 -4.60 -16.47 -17.53
C ARG A 20 -4.69 -17.32 -16.26
N SER A 21 -3.78 -17.07 -15.34
CA SER A 21 -3.94 -17.54 -13.95
C SER A 21 -5.14 -16.82 -13.32
N THR A 22 -5.88 -17.51 -12.45
CA THR A 22 -6.91 -16.87 -11.62
C THR A 22 -6.29 -15.76 -10.77
N MET A 23 -6.92 -14.59 -10.71
CA MET A 23 -6.56 -13.54 -9.74
C MET A 23 -7.25 -13.78 -8.39
N PRO A 24 -6.62 -13.45 -7.26
CA PRO A 24 -7.28 -13.52 -5.97
C PRO A 24 -8.40 -12.47 -5.88
N ILE A 25 -9.50 -12.85 -5.24
CA ILE A 25 -10.61 -11.94 -4.89
C ILE A 25 -10.29 -11.08 -3.67
N ARG A 26 -9.23 -11.40 -2.91
CA ARG A 26 -8.80 -10.61 -1.76
C ARG A 26 -8.28 -9.26 -2.22
N GLY A 27 -8.83 -8.18 -1.65
CA GLY A 27 -8.38 -6.82 -1.92
C GLY A 27 -8.84 -6.28 -3.27
N LEU A 28 -10.04 -6.66 -3.74
CA LEU A 28 -10.56 -6.15 -5.01
C LEU A 28 -10.82 -4.64 -4.96
N ARG A 29 -11.37 -4.13 -3.85
CA ARG A 29 -11.63 -2.70 -3.68
C ARG A 29 -10.36 -1.87 -3.94
N ASP A 30 -10.50 -0.79 -4.73
CA ASP A 30 -9.42 0.13 -5.11
C ASP A 30 -8.32 -0.47 -6.01
N THR A 31 -8.57 -1.64 -6.63
CA THR A 31 -7.59 -2.32 -7.50
C THR A 31 -8.12 -2.60 -8.91
N GLU A 32 -9.12 -1.85 -9.36
CA GLU A 32 -9.59 -1.84 -10.74
C GLU A 32 -8.40 -1.60 -11.68
N PRO A 33 -8.25 -2.30 -12.82
CA PRO A 33 -9.16 -3.30 -13.36
C PRO A 33 -9.02 -4.63 -12.62
N TYR A 34 -10.05 -5.47 -12.68
CA TYR A 34 -10.05 -6.70 -11.88
C TYR A 34 -9.48 -7.94 -12.58
N HIS A 35 -9.10 -7.86 -13.85
CA HIS A 35 -8.66 -9.00 -14.66
C HIS A 35 -7.31 -8.78 -15.38
N TRP A 36 -6.63 -9.88 -15.75
CA TRP A 36 -5.30 -9.87 -16.40
C TRP A 36 -5.27 -9.23 -17.77
N ASP A 37 -6.42 -9.14 -18.42
CA ASP A 37 -6.54 -8.55 -19.76
C ASP A 37 -7.05 -7.12 -19.71
N ASN A 38 -7.08 -6.50 -18.53
CA ASN A 38 -7.70 -5.19 -18.31
C ASN A 38 -9.19 -5.16 -18.67
N VAL A 39 -9.83 -6.32 -18.83
CA VAL A 39 -11.27 -6.49 -19.01
C VAL A 39 -11.64 -7.86 -18.48
N PRO A 40 -12.80 -8.03 -17.84
CA PRO A 40 -13.80 -7.00 -17.51
C PRO A 40 -13.43 -6.14 -16.28
N GLY A 41 -14.23 -5.09 -16.04
CA GLY A 41 -14.16 -4.20 -14.89
C GLY A 41 -13.09 -3.11 -15.00
N ASN A 42 -12.92 -2.50 -16.17
CA ASN A 42 -11.93 -1.45 -16.40
C ASN A 42 -12.57 -0.06 -16.54
N PRO A 43 -12.29 0.88 -15.62
CA PRO A 43 -12.79 2.26 -15.69
C PRO A 43 -11.88 3.22 -16.45
N TYR A 44 -10.81 2.75 -17.09
CA TYR A 44 -9.77 3.60 -17.67
C TYR A 44 -9.64 3.44 -19.19
N THR A 45 -9.30 4.53 -19.89
CA THR A 45 -8.96 4.52 -21.32
C THR A 45 -7.51 4.06 -21.52
N VAL A 46 -7.33 2.76 -21.75
CA VAL A 46 -6.03 2.07 -21.79
C VAL A 46 -6.08 0.88 -22.73
N SER A 47 -4.91 0.39 -23.16
CA SER A 47 -4.83 -0.83 -23.96
C SER A 47 -5.29 -2.05 -23.13
N ASN A 48 -5.78 -3.10 -23.80
CA ASN A 48 -6.31 -4.29 -23.13
C ASN A 48 -5.99 -5.57 -23.92
N GLY A 49 -6.42 -6.74 -23.45
CA GLY A 49 -6.10 -8.02 -24.09
C GLY A 49 -6.54 -8.12 -25.55
N ALA A 50 -7.58 -7.38 -25.94
CA ALA A 50 -8.08 -7.28 -27.31
C ALA A 50 -7.24 -6.35 -28.17
N SER A 51 -6.82 -5.22 -27.60
CA SER A 51 -6.16 -4.12 -28.29
C SER A 51 -4.86 -3.81 -27.57
N LEU A 52 -3.78 -4.49 -27.96
CA LEU A 52 -2.48 -4.41 -27.27
C LEU A 52 -1.70 -3.14 -27.62
N ASP A 53 -1.98 -2.57 -28.79
CA ASP A 53 -1.19 -1.46 -29.37
C ASP A 53 -1.94 -0.12 -29.31
N GLU A 54 -3.25 -0.14 -29.06
CA GLU A 54 -4.11 1.05 -29.06
C GLU A 54 -4.99 1.09 -27.81
N PRO A 55 -5.14 2.25 -27.15
CA PRO A 55 -6.10 2.41 -26.05
C PRO A 55 -7.54 2.14 -26.49
N VAL A 56 -8.34 1.60 -25.59
CA VAL A 56 -9.79 1.41 -25.80
C VAL A 56 -10.58 2.08 -24.68
N GLU A 57 -11.85 2.33 -24.95
CA GLU A 57 -12.77 2.91 -23.96
C GLU A 57 -12.97 1.98 -22.74
N PRO A 58 -13.26 2.56 -21.56
CA PRO A 58 -13.63 1.81 -20.36
C PRO A 58 -14.80 0.83 -20.60
N THR A 59 -14.82 -0.28 -19.85
CA THR A 59 -15.97 -1.20 -19.83
C THR A 59 -17.01 -0.86 -18.76
N CYS A 60 -16.68 0.07 -17.87
CA CYS A 60 -17.53 0.54 -16.78
C CYS A 60 -17.18 1.99 -16.44
N ASP A 61 -18.11 2.72 -15.81
CA ASP A 61 -17.85 4.04 -15.26
C ASP A 61 -18.38 4.13 -13.81
N PRO A 62 -17.52 4.09 -12.79
CA PRO A 62 -17.97 4.17 -11.40
C PRO A 62 -18.45 5.57 -10.99
N VAL A 63 -18.14 6.60 -11.77
CA VAL A 63 -18.62 7.98 -11.55
C VAL A 63 -20.04 8.14 -12.08
N ALA A 64 -20.32 7.61 -13.28
CA ALA A 64 -21.63 7.67 -13.90
C ALA A 64 -22.62 6.61 -13.37
N ASP A 65 -22.15 5.37 -13.20
CA ASP A 65 -23.00 4.20 -12.93
C ASP A 65 -22.92 3.71 -11.47
N GLY A 66 -22.13 4.39 -10.63
CA GLY A 66 -21.99 4.15 -9.19
C GLY A 66 -20.84 3.20 -8.81
N GLU A 67 -20.51 3.16 -7.51
CA GLU A 67 -19.29 2.50 -6.99
C GLU A 67 -19.17 1.00 -7.34
N TYR A 68 -20.29 0.31 -7.60
CA TYR A 68 -20.29 -1.12 -7.93
C TYR A 68 -20.23 -1.41 -9.44
N ALA A 69 -20.23 -0.39 -10.30
CA ALA A 69 -20.37 -0.58 -11.75
C ALA A 69 -19.28 -1.49 -12.33
N CYS A 70 -18.02 -1.25 -11.97
CA CYS A 70 -16.90 -2.03 -12.49
C CYS A 70 -16.86 -3.45 -11.95
N ILE A 71 -17.18 -3.66 -10.68
CA ILE A 71 -17.20 -5.01 -10.13
C ILE A 71 -18.41 -5.78 -10.68
N ARG A 72 -19.50 -5.07 -10.98
CA ARG A 72 -20.67 -5.64 -11.62
C ARG A 72 -20.36 -6.08 -13.04
N ASP A 73 -19.56 -5.33 -13.79
CA ASP A 73 -19.06 -5.74 -15.10
C ASP A 73 -18.26 -7.06 -15.01
N LEU A 74 -17.38 -7.21 -14.01
CA LEU A 74 -16.70 -8.48 -13.74
C LEU A 74 -17.68 -9.62 -13.43
N VAL A 75 -18.66 -9.39 -12.55
CA VAL A 75 -19.67 -10.40 -12.17
C VAL A 75 -20.47 -10.83 -13.39
N ASN A 76 -20.91 -9.88 -14.22
CA ASN A 76 -21.68 -10.15 -15.43
C ASN A 76 -20.85 -10.95 -16.44
N GLY A 77 -19.60 -10.55 -16.70
CA GLY A 77 -18.69 -11.26 -17.59
C GLY A 77 -18.37 -12.68 -17.11
N GLY A 78 -18.14 -12.86 -15.81
CA GLY A 78 -17.89 -14.18 -15.21
C GLY A 78 -19.11 -15.10 -15.29
N LEU A 79 -20.32 -14.58 -15.05
CA LEU A 79 -21.58 -15.33 -15.16
C LEU A 79 -21.95 -15.69 -16.60
N ALA A 80 -21.56 -14.85 -17.55
CA ALA A 80 -21.81 -15.08 -18.97
C ALA A 80 -20.80 -16.05 -19.61
N SER A 81 -19.67 -16.32 -18.95
CA SER A 81 -18.58 -17.16 -19.49
C SER A 81 -18.18 -18.27 -18.51
N THR A 82 -17.24 -17.98 -17.62
CA THR A 82 -16.59 -18.95 -16.73
C THR A 82 -17.57 -19.74 -15.87
N MET A 83 -18.58 -19.08 -15.32
CA MET A 83 -19.59 -19.69 -14.43
C MET A 83 -20.80 -20.22 -15.21
N CYS A 84 -20.71 -20.28 -16.53
CA CYS A 84 -21.74 -20.74 -17.43
C CYS A 84 -21.28 -21.97 -18.20
N ASP A 85 -22.22 -22.81 -18.61
CA ASP A 85 -21.94 -23.84 -19.60
C ASP A 85 -21.81 -23.17 -20.98
N PRO A 86 -20.66 -23.26 -21.67
CA PRO A 86 -20.47 -22.68 -23.00
C PRO A 86 -21.49 -23.17 -24.04
N GLN A 87 -22.10 -24.35 -23.82
CA GLN A 87 -23.10 -24.92 -24.71
C GLN A 87 -24.54 -24.48 -24.36
N SER A 88 -24.76 -23.89 -23.19
CA SER A 88 -26.09 -23.56 -22.67
C SER A 88 -26.10 -22.32 -21.77
N CYS A 89 -25.42 -21.26 -22.18
CA CYS A 89 -25.46 -19.99 -21.46
C CYS A 89 -26.65 -19.11 -21.88
N ARG A 90 -27.84 -19.45 -21.39
CA ARG A 90 -29.07 -18.68 -21.67
C ARG A 90 -29.19 -17.47 -20.75
N PRO A 91 -29.94 -16.42 -21.16
CA PRO A 91 -30.36 -15.37 -20.26
C PRO A 91 -31.09 -15.93 -19.04
N GLY A 92 -30.64 -15.54 -17.85
CA GLY A 92 -31.30 -15.85 -16.59
C GLY A 92 -32.37 -14.84 -16.21
N PRO A 93 -32.80 -14.82 -14.94
CA PRO A 93 -33.88 -13.95 -14.47
C PRO A 93 -33.61 -12.46 -14.61
N SER A 94 -32.34 -12.03 -14.65
CA SER A 94 -31.97 -10.63 -14.88
C SER A 94 -32.08 -10.18 -16.34
N GLY A 95 -32.36 -11.11 -17.27
CA GLY A 95 -32.28 -10.86 -18.71
C GLY A 95 -30.86 -10.91 -19.27
N MET A 96 -29.83 -11.04 -18.42
CA MET A 96 -28.43 -11.26 -18.82
C MET A 96 -28.07 -12.75 -18.74
N ASN A 97 -27.04 -13.16 -19.49
CA ASN A 97 -26.51 -14.52 -19.44
C ASN A 97 -26.04 -14.90 -18.02
N GLY A 98 -26.34 -16.14 -17.61
CA GLY A 98 -26.03 -16.68 -16.28
C GLY A 98 -27.23 -16.68 -15.32
N ALA A 99 -27.18 -17.52 -14.29
CA ALA A 99 -28.35 -17.93 -13.51
C ALA A 99 -28.86 -16.90 -12.46
N LEU A 100 -28.10 -15.85 -12.16
CA LEU A 100 -28.40 -14.94 -11.05
C LEU A 100 -29.40 -13.84 -11.44
N THR A 101 -30.28 -13.48 -10.49
CA THR A 101 -31.13 -12.28 -10.58
C THR A 101 -30.30 -11.00 -10.51
N GLU A 102 -30.94 -9.85 -10.74
CA GLU A 102 -30.28 -8.56 -10.63
C GLU A 102 -29.81 -8.28 -9.19
N GLU A 103 -30.64 -8.62 -8.19
CA GLU A 103 -30.32 -8.49 -6.78
C GLU A 103 -29.16 -9.40 -6.38
N GLU A 104 -29.15 -10.65 -6.85
CA GLU A 104 -28.07 -11.61 -6.56
C GLU A 104 -26.73 -11.18 -7.17
N ARG A 105 -26.75 -10.61 -8.38
CA ARG A 105 -25.54 -10.06 -9.02
C ARG A 105 -25.01 -8.84 -8.25
N HIS A 106 -25.89 -7.98 -7.76
CA HIS A 106 -25.50 -6.88 -6.88
C HIS A 106 -24.94 -7.39 -5.55
N ALA A 107 -25.60 -8.36 -4.92
CA ALA A 107 -25.11 -8.98 -3.68
C ALA A 107 -23.73 -9.63 -3.87
N MET A 108 -23.48 -10.29 -5.01
CA MET A 108 -22.17 -10.82 -5.37
C MET A 108 -21.13 -9.69 -5.51
N SER A 109 -21.51 -8.57 -6.13
CA SER A 109 -20.63 -7.39 -6.27
C SER A 109 -20.24 -6.82 -4.90
N VAL A 110 -21.20 -6.68 -3.99
CA VAL A 110 -20.97 -6.24 -2.60
C VAL A 110 -20.09 -7.23 -1.86
N PHE A 111 -20.34 -8.53 -1.99
CA PHE A 111 -19.52 -9.58 -1.37
C PHE A 111 -18.08 -9.57 -1.89
N LEU A 112 -17.86 -9.40 -3.19
CA LEU A 112 -16.52 -9.39 -3.77
C LEU A 112 -15.71 -8.18 -3.30
N LEU A 113 -16.33 -7.00 -3.23
CA LEU A 113 -15.67 -5.81 -2.69
C LEU A 113 -15.50 -5.84 -1.16
N SER A 114 -16.25 -6.69 -0.46
CA SER A 114 -16.12 -6.86 1.00
C SER A 114 -14.99 -7.77 1.42
N VAL A 115 -14.30 -8.43 0.47
CA VAL A 115 -13.15 -9.26 0.77
C VAL A 115 -11.90 -8.37 0.94
N PRO A 116 -11.37 -8.22 2.16
CA PRO A 116 -10.22 -7.35 2.40
C PRO A 116 -8.97 -7.89 1.71
N ASN A 117 -7.94 -7.06 1.67
CA ASN A 117 -6.64 -7.46 1.19
C ASN A 117 -6.05 -8.65 1.96
N ALA A 118 -5.11 -9.34 1.30
CA ALA A 118 -4.37 -10.42 1.91
C ALA A 118 -3.63 -9.92 3.15
N GLN A 119 -3.59 -10.74 4.20
CA GLN A 119 -2.93 -10.37 5.44
C GLN A 119 -1.44 -10.66 5.35
N GLY A 120 -0.64 -9.88 6.08
CA GLY A 120 0.76 -10.20 6.28
C GLY A 120 0.93 -11.49 7.07
N ARG A 121 1.05 -12.64 6.37
CA ARG A 121 1.16 -13.99 6.97
C ARG A 121 2.27 -14.09 8.02
N GLU A 122 3.36 -13.36 7.79
CA GLU A 122 4.51 -13.32 8.69
C GLU A 122 4.65 -12.00 9.45
N ARG A 123 3.65 -11.11 9.35
CA ARG A 123 3.64 -9.87 10.14
C ARG A 123 3.73 -10.23 11.63
N PRO A 124 4.74 -9.71 12.36
CA PRO A 124 4.88 -9.99 13.79
C PRO A 124 3.60 -9.64 14.55
N PHE A 125 3.26 -10.43 15.56
CA PHE A 125 2.01 -10.27 16.32
C PHE A 125 1.94 -8.93 17.08
N ASP A 126 3.07 -8.29 17.31
CA ASP A 126 3.20 -6.96 17.92
C ASP A 126 3.36 -5.84 16.86
N ASP A 127 3.10 -6.13 15.57
CA ASP A 127 3.21 -5.22 14.44
C ASP A 127 4.59 -4.53 14.28
N ARG A 128 5.64 -5.02 14.96
CA ARG A 128 7.02 -4.51 14.78
C ARG A 128 7.66 -5.12 13.55
N ILE A 129 7.58 -4.39 12.43
CA ILE A 129 8.18 -4.81 11.16
C ILE A 129 9.68 -5.13 11.32
N THR A 130 10.10 -6.29 10.83
CA THR A 130 11.46 -6.79 10.96
C THR A 130 12.46 -5.97 10.16
N GLN A 131 13.75 -6.03 10.52
CA GLN A 131 14.81 -5.39 9.74
C GLN A 131 14.88 -5.94 8.31
N GLN A 132 14.59 -7.22 8.11
CA GLN A 132 14.58 -7.84 6.78
C GLN A 132 13.43 -7.30 5.92
N ALA A 133 12.23 -7.13 6.49
CA ALA A 133 11.12 -6.48 5.78
C ALA A 133 11.41 -5.01 5.46
N ARG A 134 12.06 -4.26 6.37
CA ARG A 134 12.51 -2.88 6.10
C ARG A 134 13.55 -2.81 4.97
N ALA A 135 14.52 -3.72 4.96
CA ALA A 135 15.50 -3.82 3.89
C ALA A 135 14.83 -4.17 2.54
N GLY A 136 13.84 -5.07 2.55
CA GLY A 136 13.02 -5.38 1.38
C GLY A 136 12.22 -4.18 0.87
N PHE A 137 11.64 -3.39 1.77
CA PHE A 137 10.95 -2.13 1.43
C PHE A 137 11.88 -1.14 0.74
N PHE A 138 13.08 -0.95 1.30
CA PHE A 138 14.10 -0.13 0.68
C PHE A 138 14.47 -0.64 -0.72
N GLN A 139 14.75 -1.94 -0.89
CA GLN A 139 15.08 -2.52 -2.20
C GLN A 139 13.94 -2.41 -3.21
N TRP A 140 12.69 -2.41 -2.74
CA TRP A 140 11.52 -2.37 -3.61
C TRP A 140 11.12 -0.95 -4.02
N HIS A 141 11.12 0.02 -3.11
CA HIS A 141 10.58 1.35 -3.36
C HIS A 141 11.62 2.49 -3.40
N HIS A 142 12.84 2.27 -2.94
CA HIS A 142 13.86 3.32 -2.84
C HIS A 142 15.11 2.98 -3.65
N ASN A 143 15.84 1.96 -3.20
CA ASN A 143 17.00 1.33 -3.84
C ASN A 143 18.03 2.28 -4.47
N ASN A 144 18.40 3.33 -3.74
CA ASN A 144 19.29 4.41 -4.18
C ASN A 144 18.90 5.01 -5.55
N GLY A 145 17.60 5.02 -5.88
CA GLY A 145 17.08 5.51 -7.15
C GLY A 145 17.32 4.62 -8.37
N ARG A 146 17.77 3.37 -8.19
CA ARG A 146 17.80 2.38 -9.28
C ARG A 146 16.37 1.98 -9.63
N ASN A 147 16.07 1.77 -10.92
CA ASN A 147 14.75 1.28 -11.34
C ASN A 147 14.41 -0.06 -10.68
N THR A 148 13.25 -0.12 -10.04
CA THR A 148 12.69 -1.31 -9.39
C THR A 148 11.20 -1.43 -9.73
N CYS A 149 10.61 -2.59 -9.48
CA CYS A 149 9.18 -2.81 -9.61
C CYS A 149 8.32 -1.84 -8.79
N GLY A 150 8.78 -1.44 -7.60
CA GLY A 150 8.03 -0.56 -6.70
C GLY A 150 8.21 0.93 -6.95
N ASN A 151 9.34 1.35 -7.54
CA ASN A 151 9.61 2.75 -7.82
C ASN A 151 9.35 3.14 -9.29
N SER A 152 9.28 2.20 -10.23
CA SER A 152 8.94 2.49 -11.63
C SER A 152 7.46 2.83 -11.85
N GLY A 153 6.68 2.90 -10.77
CA GLY A 153 5.25 3.16 -10.80
C GLY A 153 4.40 1.92 -11.09
N CYS A 154 4.96 0.77 -11.48
CA CYS A 154 4.17 -0.44 -11.77
C CYS A 154 3.51 -1.05 -10.53
N HIS A 155 4.23 -1.09 -9.40
CA HIS A 155 3.80 -1.75 -8.16
C HIS A 155 3.94 -0.84 -6.95
N SER A 156 3.28 0.33 -7.00
CA SER A 156 3.33 1.32 -5.93
C SER A 156 2.42 0.97 -4.75
N VAL A 157 2.80 1.40 -3.55
CA VAL A 157 1.91 1.46 -2.37
C VAL A 157 0.64 2.26 -2.67
N PRO A 158 -0.48 2.01 -1.96
CA PRO A 158 -0.64 1.04 -0.87
C PRO A 158 -0.97 -0.39 -1.30
N LEU A 159 -1.48 -0.59 -2.51
CA LEU A 159 -2.03 -1.89 -2.96
C LEU A 159 -1.10 -2.70 -3.86
N MET A 160 0.06 -2.13 -4.20
CA MET A 160 1.06 -2.73 -5.11
C MET A 160 0.54 -2.90 -6.53
N THR A 161 -0.53 -2.19 -6.87
CA THR A 161 -1.17 -2.16 -8.18
C THR A 161 -1.27 -0.71 -8.62
N ARG A 162 -0.80 -0.37 -9.83
CA ARG A 162 -1.05 0.93 -10.44
C ARG A 162 -1.47 0.76 -11.90
N ILE A 163 -2.41 1.61 -12.32
CA ILE A 163 -3.05 1.60 -13.63
C ILE A 163 -2.71 2.83 -14.47
N GLU A 164 -2.15 3.89 -13.86
CA GLU A 164 -1.83 5.16 -14.51
C GLU A 164 -0.64 5.11 -15.50
N GLN A 165 -0.42 4.00 -16.18
CA GLN A 165 0.37 4.02 -17.41
C GLN A 165 -0.55 4.52 -18.52
N VAL A 166 -0.61 5.85 -18.69
CA VAL A 166 -1.39 6.48 -19.76
C VAL A 166 -1.11 5.79 -21.10
N GLY A 167 -2.15 5.20 -21.70
CA GLY A 167 -2.09 4.48 -22.97
C GLY A 167 -1.49 3.07 -22.94
N GLY A 168 -0.95 2.62 -21.80
CA GLY A 168 -0.33 1.30 -21.62
C GLY A 168 -1.31 0.19 -21.24
N PHE A 169 -0.80 -1.03 -21.00
CA PHE A 169 -1.60 -2.19 -20.61
C PHE A 169 -1.67 -2.27 -19.08
N ALA A 170 -2.86 -2.09 -18.51
CA ALA A 170 -3.05 -2.00 -17.07
C ALA A 170 -3.48 -3.35 -16.46
N VAL A 171 -2.74 -3.81 -15.44
CA VAL A 171 -3.08 -5.05 -14.72
C VAL A 171 -2.79 -4.95 -13.22
N PRO A 172 -3.66 -5.49 -12.36
CA PRO A 172 -3.45 -5.59 -10.92
C PRO A 172 -2.47 -6.72 -10.56
N SER A 173 -1.31 -6.74 -11.21
CA SER A 173 -0.43 -7.90 -11.33
C SER A 173 0.23 -8.37 -10.02
N PHE A 174 0.21 -7.53 -8.98
CA PHE A 174 0.73 -7.82 -7.62
C PHE A 174 -0.38 -7.88 -6.56
N ARG A 175 -1.66 -7.80 -6.93
CA ARG A 175 -2.77 -8.01 -5.99
C ARG A 175 -2.70 -9.43 -5.42
N GLY A 176 -2.69 -9.55 -4.10
CA GLY A 176 -2.58 -10.83 -3.41
C GLY A 176 -1.38 -11.68 -3.87
N ILE A 177 -0.21 -11.08 -4.10
CA ILE A 177 1.00 -11.80 -4.54
C ILE A 177 1.36 -12.97 -3.61
N THR A 178 1.09 -12.85 -2.31
CA THR A 178 1.30 -13.93 -1.33
C THR A 178 0.27 -15.06 -1.47
N ASP A 179 -0.86 -14.85 -2.14
CA ASP A 179 -1.94 -15.83 -2.31
C ASP A 179 -1.95 -16.55 -3.65
N ARG A 180 -1.11 -16.12 -4.59
CA ARG A 180 -1.14 -16.54 -6.00
C ARG A 180 -0.97 -18.05 -6.21
N PHE A 181 -0.33 -18.77 -5.29
CA PHE A 181 -0.01 -20.20 -5.45
C PHE A 181 -0.95 -21.17 -4.73
N LEU A 182 -1.94 -20.70 -3.96
CA LEU A 182 -2.98 -21.55 -3.38
C LEU A 182 -4.03 -22.04 -4.41
N LEU A 183 -3.86 -21.72 -5.70
CA LEU A 183 -4.80 -22.03 -6.78
C LEU A 183 -4.09 -22.75 -7.94
N THR A 184 -3.68 -24.01 -7.75
CA THR A 184 -3.26 -24.84 -8.88
C THR A 184 -4.07 -26.11 -8.95
N ASN A 185 -4.87 -26.23 -10.02
CA ASN A 185 -4.98 -27.52 -10.70
C ASN A 185 -4.46 -27.49 -12.14
N ASN A 186 -4.10 -26.33 -12.74
CA ASN A 186 -3.43 -26.29 -14.07
C ASN A 186 -2.62 -25.00 -14.37
N GLY A 187 -2.13 -24.26 -13.36
CA GLY A 187 -1.52 -22.92 -13.47
C GLY A 187 -0.33 -22.77 -14.43
N ARG A 188 -0.59 -22.49 -15.72
CA ARG A 188 0.44 -22.15 -16.70
C ARG A 188 0.19 -20.81 -17.37
N PHE A 189 1.26 -20.01 -17.43
CA PHE A 189 1.60 -18.88 -18.30
C PHE A 189 1.36 -17.44 -17.81
N GLY A 190 2.27 -16.96 -16.97
CA GLY A 190 2.97 -15.68 -17.15
C GLY A 190 4.43 -15.91 -17.61
N GLY A 191 5.09 -14.88 -18.13
CA GLY A 191 6.49 -14.96 -18.60
C GLY A 191 7.47 -15.44 -17.54
N MET A 192 7.25 -15.06 -16.27
CA MET A 192 8.04 -15.51 -15.11
C MET A 192 7.79 -16.98 -14.76
N GLU A 193 6.53 -17.45 -14.69
CA GLU A 193 6.25 -18.88 -14.42
C GLU A 193 6.81 -19.76 -15.54
N HIS A 194 6.79 -19.30 -16.80
CA HIS A 194 7.36 -20.03 -17.93
C HIS A 194 8.88 -20.17 -17.84
N GLN A 195 9.59 -19.15 -17.36
CA GLN A 195 11.04 -19.22 -17.16
C GLN A 195 11.44 -20.24 -16.08
N LEU A 196 10.59 -20.42 -15.07
CA LEU A 196 10.82 -21.32 -13.93
C LEU A 196 10.29 -22.75 -14.14
N ARG A 197 9.70 -23.05 -15.31
CA ARG A 197 9.11 -24.37 -15.64
C ARG A 197 10.06 -25.57 -15.59
N HIS A 198 11.36 -25.31 -15.52
CA HIS A 198 12.41 -26.32 -15.50
C HIS A 198 12.62 -26.92 -14.09
N LEU A 199 12.02 -26.31 -13.05
CA LEU A 199 12.05 -26.85 -11.70
C LEU A 199 11.13 -28.08 -11.61
N PRO A 200 11.64 -29.25 -11.16
CA PRO A 200 10.91 -30.52 -11.22
C PRO A 200 9.61 -30.53 -10.40
N ASP A 201 9.55 -29.75 -9.31
CA ASP A 201 8.39 -29.63 -8.43
C ASP A 201 7.65 -28.28 -8.61
N GLY A 202 8.05 -27.48 -9.62
CA GLY A 202 7.68 -26.07 -9.74
C GLY A 202 8.45 -25.17 -8.74
N PRO A 203 8.43 -23.83 -8.92
CA PRO A 203 9.00 -22.92 -7.93
C PRO A 203 8.12 -22.82 -6.68
N ASP A 204 8.74 -22.78 -5.49
CA ASP A 204 8.06 -22.28 -4.28
C ASP A 204 7.75 -20.76 -4.41
N GLU A 205 6.90 -20.22 -3.52
CA GLU A 205 6.45 -18.82 -3.61
C GLU A 205 7.63 -17.83 -3.62
N LYS A 206 8.65 -18.11 -2.82
CA LYS A 206 9.85 -17.26 -2.70
C LYS A 206 10.72 -17.35 -3.95
N THR A 207 10.90 -18.53 -4.50
CA THR A 207 11.66 -18.79 -5.72
C THR A 207 10.94 -18.19 -6.92
N PHE A 208 9.61 -18.20 -6.93
CA PHE A 208 8.85 -17.48 -7.94
C PHE A 208 9.03 -15.98 -7.84
N ALA A 209 8.87 -15.41 -6.64
CA ALA A 209 9.05 -13.98 -6.44
C ALA A 209 10.51 -13.60 -6.73
N VAL A 210 11.46 -14.05 -5.92
CA VAL A 210 12.87 -13.65 -6.01
C VAL A 210 13.55 -14.22 -7.26
N GLY A 211 13.41 -15.51 -7.54
CA GLY A 211 14.06 -16.15 -8.69
C GLY A 211 13.43 -15.77 -10.03
N GLY A 212 12.10 -15.61 -10.09
CA GLY A 212 11.41 -15.08 -11.28
C GLY A 212 11.81 -13.65 -11.58
N PHE A 213 12.00 -12.81 -10.55
CA PHE A 213 12.56 -11.47 -10.71
C PHE A 213 13.98 -11.53 -11.29
N VAL A 214 14.88 -12.36 -10.75
CA VAL A 214 16.25 -12.48 -11.26
C VAL A 214 16.32 -12.92 -12.73
N LEU A 215 15.39 -13.78 -13.18
CA LEU A 215 15.34 -14.29 -14.56
C LEU A 215 14.60 -13.37 -15.55
N GLY A 216 13.81 -12.42 -15.04
CA GLY A 216 12.84 -11.63 -15.80
C GLY A 216 13.39 -10.42 -16.60
N GLY A 217 14.66 -10.03 -16.46
CA GLY A 217 15.28 -8.99 -17.31
C GLY A 217 16.13 -7.93 -16.59
N GLY A 218 16.65 -6.97 -17.37
CA GLY A 218 17.67 -5.97 -16.96
C GLY A 218 17.29 -5.08 -15.77
N MET A 219 16.01 -4.75 -15.58
CA MET A 219 15.53 -3.98 -14.40
C MET A 219 15.89 -4.65 -13.07
N PHE A 220 16.04 -5.98 -13.05
CA PHE A 220 16.34 -6.74 -11.83
C PHE A 220 17.84 -6.86 -11.55
N LEU A 221 18.67 -7.01 -12.58
CA LEU A 221 20.14 -7.01 -12.46
C LEU A 221 20.64 -5.61 -12.07
N ASP A 222 20.05 -4.56 -12.66
CA ASP A 222 20.39 -3.17 -12.34
C ASP A 222 19.82 -2.72 -11.00
N GLY A 223 18.71 -3.35 -10.57
CA GLY A 223 18.01 -3.11 -9.31
C GLY A 223 18.67 -3.69 -8.06
N GLY A 224 19.87 -4.29 -8.10
CA GLY A 224 20.68 -4.55 -6.89
C GLY A 224 20.01 -5.34 -5.74
N TYR A 225 19.02 -6.19 -6.03
CA TYR A 225 18.33 -7.00 -5.02
C TYR A 225 19.28 -8.01 -4.35
N THR A 226 19.13 -8.19 -3.04
CA THR A 226 19.84 -9.26 -2.31
C THR A 226 19.24 -10.64 -2.61
N GLU A 227 19.91 -11.73 -2.20
CA GLU A 227 19.39 -13.10 -2.32
C GLU A 227 18.01 -13.30 -1.65
N GLN A 228 17.70 -12.52 -0.62
CA GLN A 228 16.38 -12.54 0.04
C GLN A 228 15.35 -11.63 -0.66
N GLY A 229 15.82 -10.71 -1.49
CA GLY A 229 15.01 -9.74 -2.22
C GLY A 229 13.99 -8.99 -1.35
N PRO A 230 12.87 -8.55 -1.94
CA PRO A 230 11.77 -7.90 -1.22
C PRO A 230 10.83 -8.91 -0.54
N TRP A 231 11.18 -10.19 -0.45
CA TRP A 231 10.23 -11.24 -0.07
C TRP A 231 9.65 -11.05 1.33
N GLN A 232 10.49 -10.76 2.32
CA GLN A 232 10.02 -10.53 3.68
C GLN A 232 9.12 -9.29 3.78
N MET A 233 9.37 -8.27 2.96
CA MET A 233 8.46 -7.12 2.83
C MET A 233 7.10 -7.61 2.35
N LEU A 234 7.02 -8.45 1.32
CA LEU A 234 5.73 -8.95 0.83
C LEU A 234 4.98 -9.78 1.88
N LEU A 235 5.69 -10.56 2.71
CA LEU A 235 5.07 -11.41 3.75
C LEU A 235 4.59 -10.62 4.98
N GLU A 236 5.29 -9.56 5.38
CA GLU A 236 4.92 -8.72 6.53
C GLU A 236 4.04 -7.53 6.15
N ASN A 237 4.10 -7.12 4.88
CA ASN A 237 3.46 -5.94 4.32
C ASN A 237 2.41 -6.30 3.26
N ALA A 238 1.96 -7.57 3.17
CA ALA A 238 0.83 -7.91 2.31
C ALA A 238 -0.37 -7.03 2.73
N GLN A 239 -0.56 -6.00 1.92
CA GLN A 239 -1.68 -5.07 1.72
C GLN A 239 -2.45 -4.65 2.99
N GLN A 240 -1.70 -3.95 3.85
CA GLN A 240 -2.04 -2.90 4.84
C GLN A 240 -3.45 -2.87 5.46
N GLY A 241 -3.53 -2.77 6.79
CA GLY A 241 -4.77 -2.44 7.52
C GLY A 241 -5.27 -3.53 8.46
N THR A 242 -4.57 -4.66 8.55
CA THR A 242 -4.80 -5.70 9.58
C THR A 242 -3.65 -5.73 10.58
N SER A 243 -3.96 -5.83 11.86
CA SER A 243 -2.94 -6.08 12.89
C SER A 243 -2.30 -7.45 12.68
N GLY A 244 -1.00 -7.57 12.94
CA GLY A 244 -0.27 -8.84 12.94
C GLY A 244 -0.75 -9.84 13.99
N ALA A 245 -1.55 -9.39 14.97
CA ALA A 245 -2.24 -10.23 15.94
C ALA A 245 -3.48 -10.93 15.35
N PHE A 246 -4.01 -10.47 14.22
CA PHE A 246 -5.14 -11.12 13.57
C PHE A 246 -4.76 -12.55 13.15
N GLY A 247 -5.66 -13.50 13.37
CA GLY A 247 -5.50 -14.90 12.97
C GLY A 247 -4.50 -15.67 13.82
N ARG A 248 -3.77 -15.00 14.72
CA ARG A 248 -2.87 -15.63 15.69
C ARG A 248 -3.70 -16.34 16.76
N GLN A 249 -3.20 -17.48 17.19
CA GLN A 249 -3.90 -18.38 18.10
C GLN A 249 -2.97 -18.82 19.21
N VAL A 250 -3.53 -18.96 20.41
CA VAL A 250 -2.88 -19.62 21.54
C VAL A 250 -3.83 -20.65 22.11
N THR A 251 -3.36 -21.88 22.26
CA THR A 251 -4.12 -22.96 22.91
C THR A 251 -3.59 -23.16 24.31
N LEU A 252 -4.47 -23.08 25.31
CA LEU A 252 -4.17 -23.38 26.70
C LEU A 252 -4.63 -24.81 27.01
N ASN A 253 -3.69 -25.62 27.52
CA ASN A 253 -3.91 -26.96 28.05
C ASN A 253 -2.77 -27.31 29.02
N ALA A 254 -2.77 -28.53 29.56
CA ALA A 254 -1.78 -28.98 30.54
C ALA A 254 -0.32 -28.91 30.05
N ASN A 255 -0.09 -28.97 28.74
CA ASN A 255 1.25 -28.92 28.15
C ASN A 255 1.70 -27.50 27.80
N SER A 256 0.78 -26.61 27.41
CA SER A 256 1.12 -25.27 26.91
C SER A 256 1.11 -24.18 27.99
N THR A 257 0.38 -24.38 29.09
CA THR A 257 0.28 -23.38 30.17
C THR A 257 1.60 -23.12 30.89
N GLY A 258 2.55 -24.06 30.87
CA GLY A 258 3.91 -23.88 31.37
C GLY A 258 4.91 -23.33 30.35
N ASP A 259 4.51 -23.16 29.08
CA ASP A 259 5.39 -22.72 28.01
C ASP A 259 5.47 -21.18 27.94
N ALA A 260 6.69 -20.65 27.98
CA ALA A 260 6.92 -19.20 28.02
C ALA A 260 6.48 -18.49 26.73
N GLN A 261 6.56 -19.15 25.57
CA GLN A 261 6.14 -18.56 24.29
C GLN A 261 4.60 -18.46 24.22
N THR A 262 3.91 -19.46 24.74
CA THR A 262 2.45 -19.48 24.89
C THR A 262 1.97 -18.30 25.75
N LEU A 263 2.59 -18.10 26.91
CA LEU A 263 2.23 -17.00 27.81
C LEU A 263 2.60 -15.62 27.23
N MET A 264 3.71 -15.51 26.49
CA MET A 264 4.09 -14.30 25.77
C MET A 264 3.07 -13.94 24.68
N LEU A 265 2.65 -14.92 23.88
CA LEU A 265 1.66 -14.70 22.84
C LEU A 265 0.29 -14.34 23.43
N LEU A 266 -0.13 -15.01 24.51
CA LEU A 266 -1.35 -14.67 25.23
C LEU A 266 -1.33 -13.22 25.71
N ASP A 267 -0.23 -12.79 26.32
CA ASP A 267 -0.05 -11.42 26.81
C ASP A 267 -0.15 -10.38 25.68
N ALA A 268 0.50 -10.67 24.55
CA ALA A 268 0.44 -9.81 23.38
C ALA A 268 -0.98 -9.73 22.81
N LEU A 269 -1.70 -10.85 22.69
CA LEU A 269 -3.07 -10.88 22.19
C LEU A 269 -4.03 -10.13 23.10
N GLU A 270 -3.94 -10.29 24.42
CA GLU A 270 -4.75 -9.52 25.38
C GLU A 270 -4.44 -8.01 25.29
N THR A 271 -3.17 -7.64 25.13
CA THR A 271 -2.75 -6.24 24.99
C THR A 271 -3.32 -5.60 23.72
N VAL A 272 -3.19 -6.27 22.57
CA VAL A 272 -3.71 -5.77 21.28
C VAL A 272 -5.24 -5.73 21.30
N ALA A 273 -5.89 -6.73 21.90
CA ALA A 273 -7.35 -6.78 22.04
C ALA A 273 -7.90 -5.67 22.95
N ARG A 274 -7.22 -5.35 24.07
CA ARG A 274 -7.57 -4.21 24.93
C ARG A 274 -7.48 -2.87 24.18
N GLY A 275 -6.54 -2.78 23.24
CA GLY A 275 -6.45 -1.65 22.31
C GLY A 275 -7.53 -1.63 21.22
N GLY A 276 -8.28 -2.72 21.02
CA GLY A 276 -9.35 -2.81 20.03
C GLY A 276 -8.91 -3.11 18.59
N ALA A 277 -7.64 -3.41 18.35
CA ALA A 277 -7.14 -3.77 17.00
C ALA A 277 -7.62 -5.16 16.55
N ILE A 278 -7.96 -6.04 17.50
CA ILE A 278 -8.55 -7.36 17.26
C ILE A 278 -9.66 -7.62 18.28
N MET A 279 -10.53 -8.58 17.98
CA MET A 279 -11.40 -9.21 18.97
C MET A 279 -10.77 -10.54 19.43
N LEU A 280 -10.36 -10.66 20.69
CA LEU A 280 -9.85 -11.93 21.20
C LEU A 280 -11.01 -12.83 21.64
N ARG A 281 -11.16 -13.99 20.99
CA ARG A 281 -12.24 -14.95 21.26
C ARG A 281 -11.69 -16.34 21.54
N GLY A 282 -12.28 -17.03 22.51
CA GLY A 282 -11.94 -18.40 22.87
C GLY A 282 -12.99 -19.40 22.45
N GLU A 283 -12.56 -20.54 21.90
CA GLU A 283 -13.37 -21.75 21.77
C GLU A 283 -12.67 -22.90 22.50
N GLY A 284 -13.40 -23.65 23.30
CA GLY A 284 -12.83 -24.72 24.10
C GLY A 284 -13.86 -25.71 24.62
N ALA A 285 -13.38 -26.67 25.40
CA ALA A 285 -14.20 -27.64 26.10
C ALA A 285 -13.57 -28.03 27.43
N TRP A 286 -14.43 -28.24 28.41
CA TRP A 286 -14.12 -28.84 29.70
C TRP A 286 -14.06 -30.37 29.58
N THR A 287 -13.34 -31.03 30.48
CA THR A 287 -13.23 -32.50 30.52
C THR A 287 -14.55 -33.23 30.77
N ASP A 288 -15.53 -32.55 31.37
CA ASP A 288 -16.89 -33.06 31.57
C ASP A 288 -17.80 -32.92 30.34
N GLY A 289 -17.26 -32.41 29.22
CA GLY A 289 -17.98 -32.28 27.94
C GLY A 289 -18.71 -30.95 27.76
N ARG A 290 -18.69 -30.04 28.74
CA ARG A 290 -19.23 -28.68 28.56
C ARG A 290 -18.37 -27.90 27.56
N THR A 291 -18.99 -27.22 26.60
CA THR A 291 -18.28 -26.32 25.68
C THR A 291 -18.06 -24.95 26.31
N LEU A 292 -17.00 -24.27 25.89
CA LEU A 292 -16.65 -22.91 26.31
C LEU A 292 -16.53 -22.02 25.07
N ALA A 293 -17.25 -20.91 25.06
CA ALA A 293 -17.20 -19.92 23.98
C ALA A 293 -17.10 -18.52 24.59
N VAL A 294 -15.90 -17.94 24.66
CA VAL A 294 -15.65 -16.69 25.37
C VAL A 294 -15.21 -15.54 24.45
N ALA A 295 -15.36 -14.31 24.92
CA ALA A 295 -14.79 -13.10 24.33
C ALA A 295 -14.11 -12.26 25.41
N TYR A 296 -12.91 -11.77 25.12
CA TYR A 296 -12.17 -10.89 26.03
C TYR A 296 -12.74 -9.46 25.95
N ASP A 297 -13.06 -8.87 27.11
CA ASP A 297 -13.61 -7.50 27.21
C ASP A 297 -12.54 -6.43 27.51
N GLY A 298 -11.27 -6.82 27.60
CA GLY A 298 -10.16 -5.96 28.01
C GLY A 298 -9.67 -6.20 29.44
N ILE A 299 -10.43 -6.97 30.23
CA ILE A 299 -10.17 -7.31 31.63
C ILE A 299 -10.33 -8.83 31.84
N SER A 300 -11.42 -9.41 31.37
CA SER A 300 -11.85 -10.79 31.61
C SER A 300 -12.45 -11.43 30.34
N TYR A 301 -12.69 -12.74 30.40
CA TYR A 301 -13.26 -13.55 29.34
C TYR A 301 -14.75 -13.81 29.65
N LEU A 302 -15.62 -13.10 28.93
CA LEU A 302 -17.07 -13.23 29.07
C LEU A 302 -17.58 -14.39 28.23
N ASP A 303 -18.46 -15.22 28.80
CA ASP A 303 -19.17 -16.24 28.05
C ASP A 303 -20.12 -15.58 27.03
N ARG A 304 -20.02 -15.99 25.77
CA ARG A 304 -20.81 -15.36 24.70
C ARG A 304 -22.26 -15.80 24.70
N ALA A 305 -22.59 -16.88 25.40
CA ALA A 305 -23.98 -17.29 25.64
C ALA A 305 -24.57 -16.64 26.90
N ASP A 306 -23.76 -15.92 27.69
CA ASP A 306 -24.13 -15.33 28.98
C ASP A 306 -24.70 -16.37 29.97
N ILE A 307 -24.19 -17.60 29.91
CA ILE A 307 -24.61 -18.73 30.76
C ILE A 307 -23.60 -18.93 31.90
N GLN A 308 -22.31 -18.74 31.63
CA GLN A 308 -21.23 -18.91 32.59
C GLN A 308 -20.72 -17.56 33.13
N PRO A 309 -20.22 -17.52 34.38
CA PRO A 309 -19.57 -16.33 34.91
C PRO A 309 -18.33 -15.96 34.10
N ALA A 310 -17.95 -14.68 34.14
CA ALA A 310 -16.72 -14.19 33.56
C ALA A 310 -15.50 -14.92 34.14
N LEU A 311 -14.59 -15.35 33.27
CA LEU A 311 -13.35 -16.04 33.63
C LEU A 311 -12.18 -15.06 33.53
N THR A 312 -11.30 -15.06 34.52
CA THR A 312 -10.03 -14.33 34.45
C THR A 312 -8.99 -15.11 33.64
N ARG A 313 -7.88 -14.47 33.29
CA ARG A 313 -6.70 -15.14 32.72
C ARG A 313 -6.22 -16.28 33.62
N ASP A 314 -6.17 -16.04 34.93
CA ASP A 314 -5.73 -17.02 35.92
C ASP A 314 -6.69 -18.20 36.03
N ASP A 315 -8.00 -17.98 35.90
CA ASP A 315 -8.99 -19.07 35.87
C ASP A 315 -8.76 -19.99 34.66
N LEU A 316 -8.54 -19.42 33.47
CA LEU A 316 -8.26 -20.18 32.26
C LEU A 316 -6.95 -20.97 32.39
N ILE A 317 -5.87 -20.34 32.87
CA ILE A 317 -4.57 -20.99 33.04
C ILE A 317 -4.65 -22.09 34.10
N THR A 318 -5.29 -21.83 35.24
CA THR A 318 -5.42 -22.80 36.33
C THR A 318 -6.18 -24.04 35.86
N ALA A 319 -7.37 -23.85 35.26
CA ALA A 319 -8.17 -24.97 34.75
C ALA A 319 -7.44 -25.74 33.63
N ALA A 320 -6.77 -25.04 32.72
CA ALA A 320 -6.02 -25.68 31.64
C ALA A 320 -4.80 -26.45 32.16
N SER A 321 -4.07 -25.90 33.15
CA SER A 321 -2.89 -26.54 33.76
C SER A 321 -3.25 -27.81 34.55
N ALA A 322 -4.44 -27.82 35.17
CA ALA A 322 -4.99 -29.00 35.83
C ALA A 322 -5.44 -30.10 34.85
N GLY A 323 -5.52 -29.79 33.56
CA GLY A 323 -6.03 -30.67 32.52
C GLY A 323 -7.55 -30.68 32.39
N ASP A 324 -8.26 -29.80 33.10
CA ASP A 324 -9.72 -29.73 33.13
C ASP A 324 -10.31 -28.95 31.94
N LEU A 325 -9.49 -28.13 31.27
CA LEU A 325 -9.90 -27.27 30.18
C LEU A 325 -8.90 -27.33 29.02
N VAL A 326 -9.41 -27.39 27.80
CA VAL A 326 -8.66 -27.04 26.59
C VAL A 326 -9.37 -25.89 25.90
N VAL A 327 -8.69 -24.76 25.72
CA VAL A 327 -9.25 -23.57 25.06
C VAL A 327 -8.26 -22.98 24.07
N THR A 328 -8.74 -22.64 22.88
CA THR A 328 -7.96 -21.91 21.87
C THR A 328 -8.50 -20.50 21.76
N LEU A 329 -7.66 -19.53 22.13
CA LEU A 329 -7.92 -18.11 21.97
C LEU A 329 -7.40 -17.66 20.60
N THR A 330 -8.22 -16.97 19.82
CA THR A 330 -7.93 -16.51 18.46
C THR A 330 -8.15 -15.00 18.36
N GLY A 331 -7.18 -14.28 17.80
CA GLY A 331 -7.37 -12.89 17.38
C GLY A 331 -8.26 -12.82 16.14
N ARG A 332 -9.48 -12.35 16.29
CA ARG A 332 -10.47 -12.18 15.20
C ARG A 332 -10.48 -10.73 14.72
N MET A 333 -11.07 -10.50 13.55
CA MET A 333 -11.26 -9.15 13.00
C MET A 333 -12.15 -8.33 13.95
N GLY A 334 -11.97 -7.01 13.94
CA GLY A 334 -12.88 -6.07 14.61
C GLY A 334 -14.31 -6.14 14.08
N GLN A 335 -15.26 -5.58 14.84
CA GLN A 335 -16.69 -5.58 14.49
C GLN A 335 -17.02 -4.71 13.27
N ALA A 336 -16.23 -3.67 12.99
CA ALA A 336 -16.42 -2.77 11.86
C ALA A 336 -15.47 -3.14 10.72
N HIS A 337 -15.91 -4.05 9.85
CA HIS A 337 -15.32 -4.29 8.54
C HIS A 337 -16.44 -4.31 7.50
N GLU A 338 -16.13 -3.94 6.26
CA GLU A 338 -16.84 -4.13 4.98
C GLU A 338 -18.32 -4.61 4.99
N PRO A 339 -19.19 -4.14 4.08
CA PRO A 339 -18.87 -3.31 2.90
C PRO A 339 -18.88 -1.80 3.19
N PHE A 340 -19.40 -1.39 4.35
CA PHE A 340 -19.61 0.03 4.70
C PHE A 340 -18.48 0.66 5.51
N ASN A 341 -17.53 -0.15 5.96
CA ASN A 341 -16.32 0.29 6.65
C ASN A 341 -15.12 -0.35 5.94
N PRO A 342 -14.70 0.20 4.78
CA PRO A 342 -13.60 -0.38 4.05
C PRO A 342 -12.31 -0.41 4.84
N GLN A 343 -11.43 -1.36 4.50
CA GLN A 343 -10.12 -1.46 5.11
C GLN A 343 -9.35 -0.14 4.96
N PRO A 344 -8.87 0.49 6.06
CA PRO A 344 -8.09 1.72 5.96
C PRO A 344 -6.75 1.45 5.29
N LEU A 345 -6.40 2.30 4.33
CA LEU A 345 -5.12 2.25 3.60
C LEU A 345 -4.25 3.42 4.08
N LEU A 346 -2.95 3.16 4.31
CA LEU A 346 -2.02 4.15 4.84
C LEU A 346 -0.62 3.97 4.23
N TRP A 347 -0.13 4.98 3.53
CA TRP A 347 1.18 4.91 2.89
C TRP A 347 1.95 6.22 2.95
N ALA A 348 3.27 6.13 2.81
CA ALA A 348 4.11 7.30 2.69
C ALA A 348 3.82 8.01 1.36
N ASP A 349 3.78 9.35 1.40
CA ASP A 349 3.62 10.14 0.19
C ASP A 349 4.85 9.93 -0.72
N PRO A 350 4.69 9.37 -1.93
CA PRO A 350 5.81 9.12 -2.81
C PRO A 350 6.44 10.44 -3.25
N ALA A 351 7.66 10.68 -2.79
CA ALA A 351 8.46 11.76 -3.31
C ALA A 351 8.86 11.43 -4.76
N ARG A 352 8.23 12.11 -5.74
CA ARG A 352 8.67 12.02 -7.14
C ARG A 352 10.11 12.57 -7.22
N ASN A 353 11.05 11.63 -7.37
CA ASN A 353 12.47 11.79 -7.67
C ASN A 353 13.37 12.47 -6.61
N GLY A 354 13.76 11.76 -5.55
CA GLY A 354 14.58 12.26 -4.41
C GLY A 354 13.75 12.17 -3.12
N SER A 355 14.33 11.84 -1.96
CA SER A 355 13.59 11.86 -0.68
C SER A 355 13.18 13.30 -0.37
N TRP A 356 12.11 13.79 -0.97
CA TRP A 356 11.66 15.16 -0.82
C TRP A 356 10.84 15.27 0.46
N THR A 357 11.46 15.72 1.53
CA THR A 357 10.71 16.23 2.67
C THR A 357 10.05 17.53 2.23
N LEU A 358 8.72 17.58 2.21
CA LEU A 358 8.00 18.86 2.06
C LEU A 358 8.36 19.72 3.27
N VAL A 359 9.03 20.84 3.01
CA VAL A 359 9.38 21.82 4.04
C VAL A 359 8.25 22.80 4.24
N GLU A 360 7.63 23.26 3.14
CA GLU A 360 6.55 24.24 3.18
C GLU A 360 5.67 24.13 1.93
N HIS A 361 4.36 24.34 2.11
CA HIS A 361 3.39 24.48 1.03
C HIS A 361 2.81 25.90 1.04
N PHE A 362 3.10 26.66 0.00
CA PHE A 362 2.46 27.95 -0.22
C PHE A 362 1.23 27.76 -1.10
N GLY A 363 0.05 28.16 -0.61
CA GLY A 363 -1.17 28.19 -1.42
C GLY A 363 -1.07 29.13 -2.64
N PRO A 364 -2.08 29.18 -3.52
CA PRO A 364 -2.05 30.00 -4.72
C PRO A 364 -2.02 31.51 -4.41
N LYS A 365 -1.68 32.32 -5.42
CA LYS A 365 -1.69 33.80 -5.38
C LYS A 365 -0.77 34.40 -4.30
N GLN A 366 0.43 33.88 -4.15
CA GLN A 366 1.40 34.42 -3.20
C GLN A 366 1.86 35.83 -3.61
N PRO A 367 1.74 36.83 -2.73
CA PRO A 367 2.25 38.17 -3.00
C PRO A 367 3.78 38.20 -2.92
N TRP A 368 4.38 39.10 -3.70
CA TRP A 368 5.82 39.34 -3.68
C TRP A 368 6.31 39.64 -2.26
N GLY A 369 7.16 38.79 -1.70
CA GLY A 369 7.76 39.05 -0.40
C GLY A 369 8.78 38.01 0.04
N PRO A 370 9.59 38.37 1.05
CA PRO A 370 10.63 37.50 1.59
C PRO A 370 10.02 36.33 2.36
N ARG A 371 10.74 35.21 2.36
CA ARG A 371 10.43 33.96 3.05
C ARG A 371 11.73 33.42 3.65
N THR A 372 11.61 32.79 4.81
CA THR A 372 12.69 32.08 5.49
C THR A 372 12.14 30.73 5.92
N LEU A 373 12.81 29.65 5.55
CA LEU A 373 12.44 28.30 5.93
C LEU A 373 13.63 27.63 6.62
N THR A 374 13.37 27.05 7.80
CA THR A 374 14.32 26.16 8.47
C THR A 374 14.28 24.80 7.77
N LEU A 375 15.44 24.30 7.37
CA LEU A 375 15.55 23.01 6.69
C LEU A 375 15.69 21.86 7.70
N PRO A 376 15.28 20.64 7.34
CA PRO A 376 15.46 19.47 8.18
C PRO A 376 16.94 19.23 8.56
N PRO A 377 17.23 18.63 9.72
CA PRO A 377 18.58 18.24 10.08
C PRO A 377 19.15 17.23 9.07
N ILE A 378 20.45 17.34 8.80
CA ILE A 378 21.15 16.49 7.84
C ILE A 378 21.31 15.08 8.43
N ALA A 379 21.00 14.06 7.62
CA ALA A 379 21.13 12.67 8.04
C ALA A 379 22.61 12.24 8.17
N GLU A 380 22.88 11.26 9.03
CA GLU A 380 24.24 10.74 9.22
C GLU A 380 24.80 10.18 7.89
N GLY A 381 25.98 10.67 7.48
CA GLY A 381 26.63 10.27 6.24
C GLY A 381 26.08 10.93 4.96
N GLN A 382 25.14 11.88 5.08
CA GLN A 382 24.62 12.60 3.92
C GLN A 382 25.65 13.61 3.39
N GLU A 383 25.97 13.47 2.10
CA GLU A 383 27.01 14.29 1.46
C GLU A 383 26.45 15.49 0.68
N ASN A 384 25.24 15.37 0.13
CA ASN A 384 24.60 16.43 -0.63
C ASN A 384 23.19 16.71 -0.11
N LEU A 385 22.77 17.96 -0.22
CA LEU A 385 21.40 18.38 0.02
C LEU A 385 20.91 19.13 -1.22
N ARG A 386 19.69 18.82 -1.64
CA ARG A 386 19.02 19.42 -2.78
C ARG A 386 17.69 20.03 -2.33
N ILE A 387 17.54 21.33 -2.51
CA ILE A 387 16.29 22.06 -2.24
C ILE A 387 15.56 22.24 -3.57
N SER A 388 14.27 21.96 -3.65
CA SER A 388 13.46 22.18 -4.86
C SER A 388 12.26 23.05 -4.59
N PHE A 389 11.97 23.91 -5.55
CA PHE A 389 10.78 24.74 -5.59
C PHE A 389 9.92 24.27 -6.75
N ARG A 390 8.67 23.87 -6.48
CA ARG A 390 7.77 23.25 -7.46
C ARG A 390 6.47 24.01 -7.59
N ALA A 391 6.10 24.38 -8.82
CA ALA A 391 4.78 24.93 -9.13
C ALA A 391 3.76 23.79 -9.36
N ASN A 392 2.81 23.62 -8.44
CA ASN A 392 1.78 22.60 -8.56
C ASN A 392 0.63 23.13 -9.42
N GLY A 393 0.61 22.78 -10.70
CA GLY A 393 -0.40 23.27 -11.66
C GLY A 393 0.19 23.73 -12.98
N GLY A 394 1.52 23.80 -13.09
CA GLY A 394 2.21 24.02 -14.36
C GLY A 394 2.16 25.46 -14.90
N TRP A 395 1.77 26.45 -14.09
CA TRP A 395 1.82 27.88 -14.45
C TRP A 395 3.00 28.60 -13.78
N TRP A 396 2.97 29.94 -13.72
CA TRP A 396 4.13 30.77 -13.40
C TRP A 396 4.42 30.88 -11.89
N ILE A 397 5.72 30.78 -11.57
CA ILE A 397 6.30 31.13 -10.27
C ILE A 397 7.54 31.99 -10.51
N ASN A 398 7.88 32.85 -9.55
CA ASN A 398 9.15 33.57 -9.55
C ASN A 398 9.75 33.54 -8.15
N VAL A 399 10.99 33.06 -8.08
CA VAL A 399 11.77 32.92 -6.85
C VAL A 399 13.11 33.62 -7.05
N SER A 400 13.40 34.58 -6.19
CA SER A 400 14.62 35.41 -6.26
C SER A 400 15.30 35.51 -4.91
N ASP A 401 16.50 36.10 -4.87
CA ASP A 401 17.27 36.34 -3.65
C ASP A 401 17.55 35.06 -2.84
N ILE A 402 17.74 33.92 -3.53
CA ILE A 402 17.90 32.64 -2.85
C ILE A 402 19.27 32.60 -2.16
N GLN A 403 19.26 32.34 -0.86
CA GLN A 403 20.46 32.18 -0.05
C GLN A 403 20.25 31.05 0.97
N VAL A 404 21.22 30.14 1.06
CA VAL A 404 21.25 29.09 2.07
C VAL A 404 22.29 29.46 3.12
N THR A 405 21.94 29.29 4.39
CA THR A 405 22.86 29.49 5.51
C THR A 405 22.91 28.25 6.41
N ALA A 406 24.07 28.00 7.02
CA ALA A 406 24.29 27.01 8.06
C ALA A 406 24.85 27.75 9.28
N ASP A 407 24.22 27.59 10.44
CA ASP A 407 24.62 28.28 11.67
C ASP A 407 24.73 29.83 11.48
N GLY A 408 23.88 30.39 10.63
CA GLY A 408 23.86 31.81 10.27
C GLY A 408 24.94 32.27 9.27
N ALA A 409 25.80 31.36 8.79
CA ALA A 409 26.83 31.64 7.79
C ALA A 409 26.37 31.18 6.38
N PRO A 410 26.63 31.95 5.30
CA PRO A 410 26.27 31.55 3.94
C PRO A 410 26.96 30.25 3.51
N VAL A 411 26.20 29.37 2.84
CA VAL A 411 26.69 28.11 2.26
C VAL A 411 26.79 28.26 0.75
N ALA A 412 27.85 27.70 0.15
CA ALA A 412 27.98 27.66 -1.29
C ALA A 412 26.92 26.74 -1.91
N THR A 413 26.19 27.27 -2.89
CA THR A 413 25.13 26.54 -3.58
C THR A 413 25.33 26.59 -5.09
N SER A 414 24.81 25.59 -5.79
CA SER A 414 24.65 25.61 -7.24
C SER A 414 23.18 25.51 -7.61
N ILE A 415 22.73 26.41 -8.47
CA ILE A 415 21.34 26.44 -8.94
C ILE A 415 21.28 25.74 -10.29
N THR A 416 20.38 24.76 -10.41
CA THR A 416 20.11 24.05 -11.66
C THR A 416 18.65 24.25 -12.05
N GLY A 417 18.41 24.77 -13.25
CA GLY A 417 17.06 24.83 -13.83
C GLY A 417 16.69 23.48 -14.43
N GLU A 418 15.51 22.96 -14.11
CA GLU A 418 14.97 21.74 -14.72
C GLU A 418 13.66 22.06 -15.46
N ASN A 419 13.44 21.41 -16.61
CA ASN A 419 12.26 21.53 -17.48
C ASN A 419 11.68 22.95 -17.65
N ASN A 420 11.96 23.60 -18.77
CA ASN A 420 11.45 24.95 -19.12
C ASN A 420 11.75 26.08 -18.11
N SER A 421 12.51 25.84 -17.03
CA SER A 421 12.99 26.87 -16.11
C SER A 421 14.15 27.68 -16.70
N VAL A 422 14.09 29.02 -16.60
CA VAL A 422 15.19 29.91 -16.99
C VAL A 422 15.89 30.46 -15.74
N VAL A 423 17.16 30.07 -15.56
CA VAL A 423 18.02 30.61 -14.49
C VAL A 423 18.65 31.91 -15.00
N GLY A 424 18.41 33.03 -14.30
CA GLY A 424 18.99 34.33 -14.61
C GLY A 424 20.38 34.53 -13.98
N ASN A 425 20.97 35.72 -14.17
CA ASN A 425 22.23 36.08 -13.50
C ASN A 425 21.97 36.51 -12.04
N GLY A 426 22.76 35.97 -11.10
CA GLY A 426 22.86 36.46 -9.71
C GLY A 426 21.79 35.97 -8.72
N ASN A 427 21.65 34.65 -8.51
CA ASN A 427 20.65 34.03 -7.61
C ASN A 427 19.19 34.42 -7.91
N HIS A 428 18.92 34.85 -9.14
CA HIS A 428 17.59 35.19 -9.64
C HIS A 428 17.08 34.07 -10.55
N ILE A 429 15.89 33.53 -10.27
CA ILE A 429 15.20 32.63 -11.19
C ILE A 429 13.85 33.25 -11.55
N ALA A 430 13.78 33.74 -12.78
CA ALA A 430 12.57 34.30 -13.33
C ALA A 430 12.28 33.58 -14.65
N TYR A 431 11.09 33.01 -14.70
CA TYR A 431 10.39 32.46 -15.87
C TYR A 431 10.59 30.98 -16.17
N GLY A 432 9.46 30.27 -16.16
CA GLY A 432 9.20 29.14 -17.04
C GLY A 432 8.70 27.89 -16.33
N HIS A 433 7.66 27.29 -16.91
CA HIS A 433 6.92 26.11 -16.47
C HIS A 433 7.78 24.99 -15.85
N GLY A 434 7.85 24.85 -14.54
CA GLY A 434 8.61 23.73 -13.99
C GLY A 434 8.99 23.83 -12.53
N TRP A 435 10.14 23.23 -12.23
CA TRP A 435 10.78 23.23 -10.93
C TRP A 435 12.27 23.44 -11.11
N PHE A 436 12.91 24.04 -10.12
CA PHE A 436 14.36 24.18 -10.11
C PHE A 436 14.92 23.64 -8.80
N THR A 437 16.24 23.49 -8.78
CA THR A 437 16.97 22.96 -7.63
C THR A 437 18.09 23.88 -7.18
N VAL A 438 18.33 23.85 -5.87
CA VAL A 438 19.48 24.47 -5.21
C VAL A 438 20.23 23.34 -4.51
N ASP A 439 21.41 23.03 -5.03
CA ASP A 439 22.26 21.95 -4.56
C ASP A 439 23.39 22.50 -3.70
N LEU A 440 23.75 21.76 -2.65
CA LEU A 440 24.89 22.06 -1.78
C LEU A 440 25.54 20.79 -1.25
N ASP A 441 26.83 20.89 -0.92
CA ASP A 441 27.54 19.91 -0.08
C ASP A 441 27.07 20.10 1.36
N SER A 442 26.50 19.04 1.95
CA SER A 442 25.88 19.10 3.27
C SER A 442 26.76 18.53 4.38
N ARG A 443 28.00 18.11 4.08
CA ARG A 443 28.87 17.44 5.05
C ARG A 443 29.22 18.36 6.21
N GLY A 444 28.80 17.94 7.41
CA GLY A 444 29.13 18.62 8.66
C GLY A 444 28.38 19.95 8.87
N LEU A 445 27.37 20.25 8.07
CA LEU A 445 26.54 21.44 8.27
C LEU A 445 25.45 21.18 9.32
N THR A 446 25.09 22.22 10.07
CA THR A 446 24.00 22.20 11.06
C THR A 446 23.17 23.48 10.95
N ASN A 447 21.95 23.46 11.51
CA ASN A 447 21.04 24.61 11.58
C ASN A 447 20.87 25.32 10.22
N LEU A 448 20.39 24.58 9.23
CA LEU A 448 20.25 25.08 7.88
C LEU A 448 18.99 25.93 7.72
N GLU A 449 19.11 27.06 7.04
CA GLU A 449 18.00 27.92 6.63
C GLU A 449 18.13 28.30 5.16
N VAL A 450 16.99 28.41 4.47
CA VAL A 450 16.91 29.00 3.14
C VAL A 450 16.06 30.27 3.18
N THR A 451 16.61 31.35 2.66
CA THR A 451 15.88 32.62 2.45
C THR A 451 15.68 32.87 0.97
N PHE A 452 14.51 33.38 0.60
CA PHE A 452 14.15 33.69 -0.79
C PHE A 452 12.98 34.67 -0.85
N THR A 453 12.79 35.30 -2.00
CA THR A 453 11.63 36.14 -2.32
C THR A 453 10.71 35.37 -3.26
N LEU A 454 9.41 35.26 -2.94
CA LEU A 454 8.43 34.50 -3.71
C LEU A 454 7.28 35.37 -4.23
N ILE A 455 6.88 35.13 -5.48
CA ILE A 455 5.58 35.50 -6.03
C ILE A 455 5.04 34.34 -6.88
N SER A 456 3.74 34.04 -6.78
CA SER A 456 3.11 32.97 -7.58
C SER A 456 1.63 33.22 -7.83
N GLU A 457 1.11 32.70 -8.93
CA GLU A 457 -0.34 32.54 -9.12
C GLU A 457 -0.83 31.16 -8.64
N GLU A 458 0.00 30.13 -8.78
CA GLU A 458 -0.29 28.75 -8.38
C GLU A 458 0.35 28.39 -7.03
N PRO A 459 -0.08 27.26 -6.42
CA PRO A 459 0.57 26.74 -5.23
C PRO A 459 2.04 26.36 -5.49
N VAL A 460 2.88 26.61 -4.50
CA VAL A 460 4.33 26.33 -4.55
C VAL A 460 4.72 25.43 -3.40
N ASP A 461 5.33 24.29 -3.72
CA ASP A 461 5.94 23.44 -2.71
C ASP A 461 7.44 23.65 -2.65
N VAL A 462 7.98 23.77 -1.44
CA VAL A 462 9.42 23.71 -1.18
C VAL A 462 9.75 22.36 -0.58
N HIS A 463 10.66 21.64 -1.23
CA HIS A 463 11.07 20.31 -0.84
C HIS A 463 12.58 20.23 -0.60
N VAL A 464 13.03 19.30 0.24
CA VAL A 464 14.45 19.02 0.48
C VAL A 464 14.74 17.54 0.28
N SER A 465 15.81 17.18 -0.43
CA SER A 465 16.25 15.80 -0.69
C SER A 465 17.75 15.57 -0.59
N ASP A 466 18.15 14.29 -0.59
CA ASP A 466 19.53 13.79 -0.47
C ASP A 466 20.43 14.05 -1.70
N GLY A 467 19.91 14.71 -2.74
CA GLY A 467 20.68 15.05 -3.96
C GLY A 467 21.16 13.86 -4.79
N GLY A 468 20.70 12.64 -4.50
CA GLY A 468 21.31 11.39 -5.00
C GLY A 468 20.96 10.97 -6.44
N VAL A 469 20.73 11.88 -7.40
CA VAL A 469 20.48 11.49 -8.81
C VAL A 469 21.32 12.33 -9.77
N GLY A 470 22.24 11.67 -10.49
CA GLY A 470 23.01 12.26 -11.57
C GLY A 470 22.18 12.58 -12.82
N LEU A 471 22.65 13.54 -13.62
CA LEU A 471 22.02 14.13 -14.81
C LEU A 471 21.52 13.12 -15.86
N ASN A 472 22.04 11.89 -15.88
CA ASN A 472 21.79 10.93 -16.96
C ASN A 472 20.48 10.14 -16.83
N ASN A 473 19.80 10.17 -15.67
CA ASN A 473 18.49 9.51 -15.50
C ASN A 473 17.30 10.44 -15.76
N ILE A 474 17.53 11.74 -15.91
CA ILE A 474 16.50 12.75 -16.21
C ILE A 474 16.42 13.01 -17.72
N ALA A 475 17.52 12.78 -18.46
CA ALA A 475 17.66 13.20 -19.86
C ALA A 475 17.06 12.27 -20.93
N LEU A 476 16.44 11.14 -20.57
CA LEU A 476 15.89 10.19 -21.57
C LEU A 476 14.38 9.95 -21.47
N GLY A 477 13.65 10.53 -20.51
CA GLY A 477 12.18 10.39 -20.46
C GLY A 477 11.66 8.94 -20.36
N THR A 478 12.51 7.95 -20.07
CA THR A 478 12.17 6.52 -20.11
C THR A 478 12.16 5.83 -18.74
N GLY A 479 12.09 6.58 -17.63
CA GLY A 479 11.86 5.98 -16.31
C GLY A 479 11.57 7.02 -15.22
N ASN A 480 10.30 7.34 -14.99
CA ASN A 480 9.88 8.11 -13.83
C ASN A 480 9.98 7.23 -12.57
N THR A 481 11.11 7.24 -11.85
CA THR A 481 11.18 6.56 -10.54
C THR A 481 10.59 7.40 -9.42
N THR A 482 9.65 6.84 -8.65
CA THR A 482 9.12 7.38 -7.40
C THR A 482 9.79 6.73 -6.20
N ARG A 483 10.60 7.49 -5.45
CA ARG A 483 11.18 6.98 -4.21
C ARG A 483 10.13 7.03 -3.11
N VAL A 484 9.97 5.94 -2.37
CA VAL A 484 9.13 5.90 -1.17
C VAL A 484 10.00 5.42 -0.03
N ASP A 485 10.13 6.25 1.00
CA ASP A 485 10.83 5.90 2.23
C ASP A 485 9.88 5.20 3.19
N PHE A 486 10.44 4.34 4.05
CA PHE A 486 9.66 3.70 5.08
C PHE A 486 9.21 4.79 6.07
N PRO A 487 7.90 4.99 6.30
CA PRO A 487 7.45 6.06 7.17
C PRO A 487 7.90 5.77 8.62
N THR A 488 8.75 6.64 9.16
CA THR A 488 9.20 6.59 10.55
C THR A 488 8.95 7.92 11.22
N ASN A 489 8.35 7.92 12.41
CA ASN A 489 8.27 9.09 13.28
C ASN A 489 9.09 8.80 14.54
N ALA A 490 10.16 9.56 14.75
CA ALA A 490 11.07 9.42 15.89
C ALA A 490 10.55 10.13 17.17
N GLY A 491 9.28 10.53 17.20
CA GLY A 491 8.63 11.09 18.38
C GLY A 491 8.63 12.62 18.46
N SER A 492 8.95 13.32 17.37
CA SER A 492 8.88 14.78 17.29
C SER A 492 7.97 15.23 16.15
N GLY A 493 6.75 15.64 16.48
CA GLY A 493 5.86 16.34 15.57
C GLY A 493 4.87 15.46 14.79
N ALA A 494 4.12 16.14 13.92
CA ALA A 494 3.10 15.55 13.09
C ALA A 494 3.71 14.80 11.90
N MET A 495 3.13 13.65 11.54
CA MET A 495 3.58 12.82 10.43
C MET A 495 2.64 13.03 9.24
N LEU A 496 3.20 13.47 8.12
CA LEU A 496 2.50 13.63 6.85
C LEU A 496 2.50 12.29 6.10
N LEU A 497 1.32 11.81 5.73
CA LEU A 497 1.13 10.56 4.99
C LEU A 497 -0.01 10.72 3.99
N LYS A 498 -0.20 9.67 3.19
CA LYS A 498 -1.43 9.47 2.44
C LYS A 498 -2.30 8.41 3.10
N GLY A 499 -3.60 8.61 3.04
CA GLY A 499 -4.59 7.71 3.65
C GLY A 499 -5.94 7.73 2.95
N ARG A 500 -6.54 6.55 2.83
CA ARG A 500 -7.88 6.33 2.26
C ARG A 500 -8.71 5.49 3.21
N HIS A 501 -10.03 5.70 3.21
CA HIS A 501 -11.01 4.98 4.05
C HIS A 501 -10.79 5.14 5.56
N ILE A 502 -10.11 6.21 5.97
CA ILE A 502 -9.86 6.49 7.39
C ILE A 502 -11.08 7.21 7.96
N GLN A 503 -11.87 6.52 8.76
CA GLN A 503 -13.10 7.06 9.34
C GLN A 503 -12.83 8.13 10.42
N PRO A 504 -13.73 9.11 10.60
CA PRO A 504 -13.69 9.98 11.77
C PRO A 504 -13.64 9.17 13.08
N GLY A 505 -12.70 9.51 13.97
CA GLY A 505 -12.52 8.80 15.23
C GLY A 505 -11.74 7.47 15.12
N ALA A 506 -11.13 7.17 13.97
CA ALA A 506 -10.24 6.02 13.82
C ALA A 506 -9.14 6.01 14.90
N ALA A 507 -8.90 4.84 15.49
CA ALA A 507 -7.85 4.65 16.47
C ALA A 507 -6.47 4.55 15.80
N ILE A 508 -5.45 5.11 16.43
CA ILE A 508 -4.07 5.06 15.96
C ILE A 508 -3.35 3.93 16.68
N PHE A 509 -2.66 3.07 15.93
CA PHE A 509 -1.84 2.00 16.46
C PHE A 509 -0.39 2.16 16.00
N VAL A 510 0.55 2.07 16.93
CA VAL A 510 1.99 2.05 16.66
C VAL A 510 2.57 0.80 17.30
N ASN A 511 3.22 -0.06 16.50
CA ASN A 511 3.78 -1.33 16.97
C ASN A 511 2.76 -2.13 17.81
N GLY A 512 1.54 -2.28 17.29
CA GLY A 512 0.47 -3.10 17.87
C GLY A 512 -0.22 -2.45 19.07
N ARG A 513 0.24 -1.28 19.53
CA ARG A 513 -0.30 -0.58 20.69
C ARG A 513 -1.12 0.61 20.27
N ARG A 514 -2.31 0.74 20.85
CA ARG A 514 -3.14 1.94 20.70
C ARG A 514 -2.41 3.12 21.34
N VAL A 515 -2.36 4.24 20.62
CA VAL A 515 -1.78 5.50 21.10
C VAL A 515 -2.78 6.63 20.90
N ASP A 516 -2.72 7.62 21.78
CA ASP A 516 -3.55 8.82 21.65
C ASP A 516 -2.98 9.77 20.61
N GLY A 517 -3.85 10.40 19.84
CA GLY A 517 -3.48 11.32 18.78
C GLY A 517 -4.68 11.77 17.95
N ALA A 518 -4.39 12.49 16.88
CA ALA A 518 -5.37 12.98 15.93
C ALA A 518 -4.94 12.66 14.50
N ILE A 519 -5.93 12.41 13.63
CA ILE A 519 -5.75 12.32 12.19
C ILE A 519 -6.58 13.44 11.56
N THR A 520 -5.94 14.26 10.73
CA THR A 520 -6.61 15.38 10.04
C THR A 520 -6.28 15.37 8.56
N CYS A 521 -7.17 15.89 7.72
CA CYS A 521 -6.85 16.12 6.32
C CYS A 521 -5.87 17.29 6.21
N THR A 522 -4.77 17.11 5.47
CA THR A 522 -3.69 18.10 5.39
C THR A 522 -4.04 19.26 4.46
N LEU A 523 -4.62 18.95 3.29
CA LEU A 523 -4.85 19.93 2.22
C LEU A 523 -6.29 20.42 2.09
N GLY A 524 -7.20 19.92 2.93
CA GLY A 524 -8.64 20.16 2.81
C GLY A 524 -9.44 18.87 2.75
N GLY A 525 -10.76 19.00 2.65
CA GLY A 525 -11.69 17.89 2.80
C GLY A 525 -11.94 17.47 4.26
N ASN A 526 -12.62 16.35 4.43
CA ASN A 526 -12.92 15.76 5.75
C ASN A 526 -12.79 14.24 5.66
N LEU A 527 -12.30 13.61 6.72
CA LEU A 527 -12.30 12.14 6.83
C LEU A 527 -13.72 11.59 6.56
N PRO A 528 -13.87 10.52 5.76
CA PRO A 528 -12.82 9.67 5.18
C PRO A 528 -12.26 10.11 3.81
N SER A 529 -12.66 11.28 3.30
CA SER A 529 -12.33 11.79 1.97
C SER A 529 -11.51 13.07 2.06
N CYS A 530 -10.22 12.92 2.33
CA CYS A 530 -9.27 14.03 2.33
C CYS A 530 -8.83 14.39 0.90
N ASP A 531 -8.61 15.67 0.65
CA ASP A 531 -8.10 16.13 -0.64
C ASP A 531 -6.70 15.56 -0.91
N GLU A 532 -6.50 15.06 -2.13
CA GLU A 532 -5.29 14.33 -2.56
C GLU A 532 -4.90 13.13 -1.67
N GLU A 533 -5.84 12.68 -0.82
CA GLU A 533 -5.62 11.63 0.19
C GLU A 533 -4.57 12.02 1.23
N LYS A 534 -4.19 13.30 1.34
CA LYS A 534 -3.14 13.73 2.25
C LYS A 534 -3.68 13.91 3.66
N ILE A 535 -3.06 13.22 4.61
CA ILE A 535 -3.39 13.25 6.02
C ILE A 535 -2.18 13.63 6.87
N THR A 536 -2.48 14.18 8.03
CA THR A 536 -1.53 14.48 9.08
C THR A 536 -1.91 13.65 10.31
N ILE A 537 -0.97 12.86 10.82
CA ILE A 537 -1.11 12.11 12.07
C ILE A 537 -0.28 12.80 13.15
N THR A 538 -0.92 13.31 14.18
CA THR A 538 -0.26 13.95 15.33
C THR A 538 -0.44 13.08 16.56
N LEU A 539 0.66 12.57 17.10
CA LEU A 539 0.64 11.79 18.34
C LEU A 539 0.63 12.73 19.55
N ALA A 540 -0.13 12.39 20.58
CA ALA A 540 -0.18 13.18 21.82
C ALA A 540 1.14 13.11 22.61
N ALA A 541 1.87 12.00 22.48
CA ALA A 541 3.19 11.78 23.06
C ALA A 541 4.00 10.81 22.18
N ALA A 542 5.32 10.82 22.34
CA ALA A 542 6.17 9.81 21.71
C ALA A 542 5.75 8.41 22.19
N PRO A 543 5.58 7.44 21.28
CA PRO A 543 5.27 6.05 21.66
C PRO A 543 6.37 5.48 22.57
N PRO A 544 6.00 4.68 23.58
CA PRO A 544 6.95 4.05 24.50
C PRO A 544 7.79 2.93 23.87
#